data_AF-A0A1B7UEU5-F1
#
_entry.id   AF-A0A1B7UEU5-F1
#
_cell.length_a   1.000
_cell.length_b   1.000
_cell.length_c   1.000
_cell.angle_alpha   90.00
_cell.angle_beta   90.00
_cell.angle_gamma   90.00
#
_symmetry.space_group_name_H-M   'P 1'
#
loop_
_entity.id
_entity.type
_entity.pdbx_description
1 polymer ?
#
loop_
_entity_poly.entity_id
_entity_poly.type
_entity_poly.pdbx_seq_one_letter_code
_entity_poly.pdbx_strand_id
1 'polypeptide(L)'
;MIVAASAIIMPTATAVPSNIAGMVVFIDPGHNGSNDGSINRQVPTGRGGTKDCQTSGTATNTGFQEHTFTWDTALRVRAELSALGVRTALSRANDSGLGPCVDERANAANALHPNAVLSIHADGGPPSGRGFHVNYSAPPLNQVQAGPSVQYARIMRDQMQASGIPPANYIGQNGLYGRSDLTGLNLAQYPSILVECGNMKNPADSALMESAEGRQKYADALVRGLAGFLASQGQAR
;
A
#
# COMPACT_ATOMS: atom_id res chain seq x y z
N MET A 1 11.81 -59.07 29.10
CA MET A 1 12.25 -58.02 28.16
C MET A 1 11.02 -57.22 27.79
N ILE A 2 10.99 -55.94 28.17
CA ILE A 2 9.83 -55.05 27.97
C ILE A 2 9.94 -54.44 26.57
N VAL A 3 8.91 -54.64 25.73
CA VAL A 3 8.81 -54.02 24.41
C VAL A 3 8.15 -52.65 24.58
N ALA A 4 8.89 -51.57 24.33
CA ALA A 4 8.36 -50.22 24.33
C ALA A 4 7.75 -49.90 22.96
N ALA A 5 6.47 -49.53 22.94
CA ALA A 5 5.78 -49.04 21.76
C ALA A 5 6.06 -47.53 21.58
N SER A 6 6.66 -47.17 20.45
CA SER A 6 6.83 -45.76 20.06
C SER A 6 5.51 -45.19 19.55
N ALA A 7 4.94 -44.22 20.26
CA ALA A 7 3.84 -43.42 19.77
C ALA A 7 4.39 -42.22 18.96
N ILE A 8 4.04 -42.15 17.68
CA ILE A 8 4.31 -40.97 16.84
C ILE A 8 3.20 -39.96 17.13
N ILE A 9 3.55 -38.87 17.84
CA ILE A 9 2.67 -37.72 17.99
C ILE A 9 2.87 -36.85 16.75
N MET A 10 1.88 -36.85 15.85
CA MET A 10 1.84 -35.86 14.78
C MET A 10 1.37 -34.52 15.33
N PRO A 11 1.97 -33.38 14.93
CA PRO A 11 1.45 -32.09 15.30
C PRO A 11 0.12 -31.86 14.57
N THR A 12 -0.94 -31.60 15.33
CA THR A 12 -2.20 -31.09 14.80
C THR A 12 -2.02 -29.61 14.47
N ALA A 13 -1.64 -29.30 13.23
CA ALA A 13 -1.73 -27.94 12.71
C ALA A 13 -3.13 -27.73 12.13
N THR A 14 -4.11 -27.39 12.97
CA THR A 14 -5.35 -26.78 12.49
C THR A 14 -5.09 -25.30 12.24
N ALA A 15 -4.45 -24.98 11.11
CA ALA A 15 -4.56 -23.64 10.55
C ALA A 15 -5.89 -23.57 9.79
N VAL A 16 -6.95 -23.17 10.49
CA VAL A 16 -8.14 -22.66 9.79
C VAL A 16 -7.63 -21.48 8.96
N PRO A 17 -7.84 -21.44 7.62
CA PRO A 17 -7.57 -20.22 6.88
C PRO A 17 -8.45 -19.15 7.53
N SER A 18 -7.82 -18.13 8.13
CA SER A 18 -8.54 -16.93 8.54
C SER A 18 -9.19 -16.37 7.28
N ASN A 19 -10.48 -16.64 7.12
CA ASN A 19 -11.18 -16.32 5.90
C ASN A 19 -11.26 -14.78 5.78
N ILE A 20 -10.55 -14.22 4.82
CA ILE A 20 -10.53 -12.78 4.54
C ILE A 20 -11.72 -12.35 3.67
N ALA A 21 -12.51 -13.29 3.16
CA ALA A 21 -13.69 -13.00 2.36
C ALA A 21 -14.69 -12.14 3.16
N GLY A 22 -15.27 -11.14 2.50
CA GLY A 22 -16.17 -10.16 3.10
C GLY A 22 -15.49 -8.99 3.79
N MET A 23 -14.19 -9.04 4.05
CA MET A 23 -13.42 -7.88 4.51
C MET A 23 -13.39 -6.79 3.43
N VAL A 24 -13.22 -5.54 3.85
CA VAL A 24 -13.25 -4.34 2.99
C VAL A 24 -11.86 -3.72 2.92
N VAL A 25 -11.37 -3.49 1.70
CA VAL A 25 -10.11 -2.79 1.44
C VAL A 25 -10.37 -1.54 0.58
N PHE A 26 -9.83 -0.40 1.02
CA PHE A 26 -9.76 0.79 0.19
C PHE A 26 -8.41 0.87 -0.51
N ILE A 27 -8.40 0.99 -1.83
CA ILE A 27 -7.17 1.08 -2.63
C ILE A 27 -7.11 2.48 -3.25
N ASP A 28 -6.03 3.20 -2.98
CA ASP A 28 -5.78 4.54 -3.48
C ASP A 28 -4.64 4.51 -4.50
N PRO A 29 -4.93 4.39 -5.82
CA PRO A 29 -3.91 4.63 -6.83
C PRO A 29 -3.56 6.13 -6.84
N GLY A 30 -2.33 6.43 -6.43
CA GLY A 30 -1.82 7.79 -6.29
C GLY A 30 -2.01 8.64 -7.54
N HIS A 31 -2.11 9.95 -7.33
CA HIS A 31 -2.23 10.98 -8.37
C HIS A 31 -3.52 10.91 -9.21
N ASN A 32 -3.64 11.83 -10.15
CA ASN A 32 -4.76 11.97 -11.07
C ASN A 32 -4.31 11.63 -12.50
N GLY A 33 -5.25 11.23 -13.36
CA GLY A 33 -4.97 11.00 -14.77
C GLY A 33 -4.72 12.28 -15.58
N SER A 34 -5.22 13.40 -15.08
CA SER A 34 -4.96 14.73 -15.59
C SER A 34 -5.13 15.76 -14.47
N ASN A 35 -4.51 16.93 -14.63
CA ASN A 35 -4.52 17.99 -13.63
C ASN A 35 -4.85 19.34 -14.26
N ASP A 36 -5.54 20.19 -13.51
CA ASP A 36 -5.72 21.61 -13.81
C ASP A 36 -5.25 22.46 -12.62
N GLY A 37 -5.47 23.79 -12.66
CA GLY A 37 -5.02 24.69 -11.60
C GLY A 37 -5.60 24.40 -10.20
N SER A 38 -6.69 23.61 -10.11
CA SER A 38 -7.33 23.29 -8.83
C SER A 38 -6.47 22.42 -7.91
N ILE A 39 -5.48 21.69 -8.44
CA ILE A 39 -4.60 20.85 -7.62
C ILE A 39 -3.75 21.67 -6.63
N ASN A 40 -3.57 22.97 -6.89
CA ASN A 40 -2.83 23.89 -6.01
C ASN A 40 -3.70 24.46 -4.87
N ARG A 41 -5.00 24.17 -4.83
CA ARG A 41 -5.88 24.54 -3.72
C ARG A 41 -5.33 23.94 -2.43
N GLN A 42 -5.17 24.75 -1.40
CA GLN A 42 -4.69 24.27 -0.10
C GLN A 42 -5.76 23.44 0.63
N VAL A 43 -5.34 22.29 1.15
CA VAL A 43 -6.17 21.36 1.94
C VAL A 43 -5.47 21.02 3.26
N PRO A 44 -6.22 20.71 4.35
CA PRO A 44 -5.62 20.46 5.65
C PRO A 44 -4.73 19.21 5.67
N THR A 45 -3.62 19.25 6.41
CA THR A 45 -2.69 18.12 6.53
C THR A 45 -3.07 17.11 7.61
N GLY A 46 -4.04 17.44 8.46
CA GLY A 46 -4.34 16.70 9.69
C GLY A 46 -3.35 16.97 10.84
N ARG A 47 -2.35 17.83 10.63
CA ARG A 47 -1.35 18.22 11.66
C ARG A 47 -1.19 19.74 11.80
N GLY A 48 -2.29 20.47 11.65
CA GLY A 48 -2.34 21.92 11.89
C GLY A 48 -1.82 22.81 10.75
N GLY A 49 -1.42 22.23 9.62
CA GLY A 49 -1.03 22.97 8.42
C GLY A 49 -1.91 22.66 7.21
N THR A 50 -1.56 23.23 6.07
CA THR A 50 -2.15 22.89 4.76
C THR A 50 -1.07 22.42 3.79
N LYS A 51 -1.49 21.76 2.71
CA LYS A 51 -0.67 21.45 1.53
C LYS A 51 -1.52 21.50 0.26
N ASP A 52 -0.89 21.41 -0.89
CA ASP A 52 -1.61 21.32 -2.18
C ASP A 52 -2.57 20.12 -2.19
N CYS A 53 -3.75 20.33 -2.76
CA CYS A 53 -4.80 19.33 -2.96
C CYS A 53 -4.25 18.06 -3.64
N GLN A 54 -3.39 18.24 -4.63
CA GLN A 54 -2.74 17.17 -5.38
C GLN A 54 -1.42 17.66 -6.00
N THR A 55 -0.59 16.73 -6.48
CA THR A 55 0.64 16.96 -7.24
C THR A 55 0.62 16.06 -8.48
N SER A 56 1.29 16.43 -9.58
CA SER A 56 1.23 15.60 -10.80
C SER A 56 1.70 14.15 -10.63
N GLY A 57 2.57 13.91 -9.64
CA GLY A 57 3.38 12.70 -9.56
C GLY A 57 4.63 12.82 -10.42
N THR A 58 5.47 11.79 -10.37
CA THR A 58 6.69 11.67 -11.17
C THR A 58 6.46 10.86 -12.45
N ALA A 59 7.52 10.54 -13.16
CA ALA A 59 7.51 9.68 -14.34
C ALA A 59 8.86 8.97 -14.50
N THR A 60 8.91 7.91 -15.29
CA THR A 60 10.19 7.34 -15.73
C THR A 60 10.88 8.27 -16.72
N ASN A 61 12.15 8.00 -17.05
CA ASN A 61 12.89 8.79 -18.04
C ASN A 61 12.34 8.63 -19.47
N THR A 62 11.56 7.57 -19.75
CA THR A 62 10.87 7.36 -21.03
C THR A 62 9.51 8.08 -21.10
N GLY A 63 9.09 8.72 -20.00
CA GLY A 63 7.81 9.42 -19.90
C GLY A 63 6.65 8.57 -19.41
N PHE A 64 6.90 7.34 -18.93
CA PHE A 64 5.84 6.53 -18.31
C PHE A 64 5.44 7.14 -16.96
N GLN A 65 4.19 7.58 -16.84
CA GLN A 65 3.74 8.43 -15.73
C GLN A 65 3.40 7.62 -14.48
N GLU A 66 3.69 8.18 -13.30
CA GLU A 66 3.38 7.56 -12.01
C GLU A 66 1.90 7.22 -11.89
N HIS A 67 1.00 8.14 -12.25
CA HIS A 67 -0.44 7.91 -12.13
C HIS A 67 -0.91 6.70 -12.96
N THR A 68 -0.28 6.44 -14.12
CA THR A 68 -0.59 5.26 -14.95
C THR A 68 -0.03 3.98 -14.33
N PHE A 69 1.17 4.03 -13.76
CA PHE A 69 1.73 2.92 -13.00
C PHE A 69 0.82 2.52 -11.81
N THR A 70 0.44 3.50 -10.99
CA THR A 70 -0.37 3.27 -9.79
C THR A 70 -1.77 2.79 -10.16
N TRP A 71 -2.37 3.34 -11.23
CA TRP A 71 -3.66 2.90 -11.73
C TRP A 71 -3.66 1.44 -12.13
N ASP A 72 -2.78 1.03 -13.05
CA ASP A 72 -2.76 -0.35 -13.57
C ASP A 72 -2.46 -1.34 -12.44
N THR A 73 -1.51 -1.02 -11.56
CA THR A 73 -1.17 -1.86 -10.41
C THR A 73 -2.35 -1.99 -9.44
N ALA A 74 -3.08 -0.90 -9.15
CA ALA A 74 -4.27 -0.95 -8.30
C ALA A 74 -5.40 -1.80 -8.90
N LEU A 75 -5.58 -1.78 -10.23
CA LEU A 75 -6.56 -2.63 -10.90
C LEU A 75 -6.23 -4.13 -10.77
N ARG A 76 -4.95 -4.49 -10.82
CA ARG A 76 -4.47 -5.86 -10.59
C ARG A 76 -4.69 -6.30 -9.14
N VAL A 77 -4.29 -5.47 -8.17
CA VAL A 77 -4.55 -5.70 -6.74
C VAL A 77 -6.05 -5.89 -6.50
N ARG A 78 -6.89 -5.04 -7.09
CA ARG A 78 -8.36 -5.14 -6.99
C ARG A 78 -8.87 -6.47 -7.51
N ALA A 79 -8.40 -6.91 -8.67
CA ALA A 79 -8.82 -8.17 -9.29
C ALA A 79 -8.46 -9.39 -8.41
N GLU A 80 -7.23 -9.44 -7.89
CA GLU A 80 -6.77 -10.52 -7.02
C GLU A 80 -7.51 -10.55 -5.68
N LEU A 81 -7.70 -9.40 -5.03
CA LEU A 81 -8.50 -9.31 -3.81
C LEU A 81 -9.95 -9.76 -4.04
N SER A 82 -10.54 -9.41 -5.18
CA SER A 82 -11.89 -9.83 -5.54
C SER A 82 -11.98 -11.35 -5.70
N ALA A 83 -10.94 -11.99 -6.27
CA ALA A 83 -10.84 -13.45 -6.35
C ALA A 83 -10.71 -14.12 -4.96
N LEU A 84 -10.20 -13.39 -3.96
CA LEU A 84 -10.16 -13.80 -2.55
C LEU A 84 -11.45 -13.47 -1.77
N GLY A 85 -12.48 -12.93 -2.44
CA GLY A 85 -13.75 -12.55 -1.83
C GLY A 85 -13.69 -11.26 -0.99
N VAL A 86 -12.60 -10.49 -1.09
CA VAL A 86 -12.44 -9.19 -0.41
C VAL A 86 -13.20 -8.13 -1.21
N ARG A 87 -13.98 -7.30 -0.50
CA ARG A 87 -14.69 -6.16 -1.08
C ARG A 87 -13.72 -4.99 -1.24
N THR A 88 -13.70 -4.36 -2.41
CA THR A 88 -12.76 -3.27 -2.69
C THR A 88 -13.46 -1.99 -3.12
N ALA A 89 -12.91 -0.84 -2.74
CA ALA A 89 -13.24 0.46 -3.31
C ALA A 89 -11.96 1.16 -3.79
N LEU A 90 -12.07 1.98 -4.83
CA LEU A 90 -10.97 2.78 -5.36
C LEU A 90 -11.16 4.27 -5.02
N SER A 91 -10.07 4.99 -4.78
CA SER A 91 -10.10 6.45 -4.55
C SER A 91 -10.44 7.27 -5.81
N ARG A 92 -10.22 6.71 -7.00
CA ARG A 92 -10.55 7.32 -8.30
C ARG A 92 -11.06 6.26 -9.27
N ALA A 93 -11.79 6.70 -10.29
CA ALA A 93 -12.50 5.82 -11.23
C ALA A 93 -11.81 5.67 -12.60
N ASN A 94 -10.81 6.49 -12.92
CA ASN A 94 -10.12 6.47 -14.20
C ASN A 94 -8.69 7.01 -14.08
N ASP A 95 -7.97 6.97 -15.20
CA ASP A 95 -6.60 7.48 -15.37
C ASP A 95 -6.49 8.54 -16.47
N SER A 96 -7.58 9.29 -16.73
CA SER A 96 -7.61 10.32 -17.78
C SER A 96 -8.11 11.68 -17.33
N GLY A 97 -8.76 11.77 -16.16
CA GLY A 97 -9.34 13.00 -15.64
C GLY A 97 -8.80 13.44 -14.29
N LEU A 98 -9.33 14.57 -13.82
CA LEU A 98 -9.09 15.07 -12.47
C LEU A 98 -9.67 14.09 -11.45
N GLY A 99 -8.92 13.84 -10.39
CA GLY A 99 -9.32 12.99 -9.25
C GLY A 99 -9.45 13.80 -7.95
N PRO A 100 -9.90 13.17 -6.86
CA PRO A 100 -10.11 13.84 -5.58
C PRO A 100 -8.80 14.32 -4.94
N CYS A 101 -8.89 15.37 -4.11
CA CYS A 101 -7.77 15.85 -3.31
C CYS A 101 -7.32 14.82 -2.26
N VAL A 102 -6.09 14.96 -1.76
CA VAL A 102 -5.50 14.01 -0.78
C VAL A 102 -6.30 13.88 0.53
N ASP A 103 -6.98 14.93 0.98
CA ASP A 103 -7.88 14.93 2.14
C ASP A 103 -9.23 14.26 1.81
N GLU A 104 -9.78 14.54 0.64
CA GLU A 104 -11.01 13.90 0.13
C GLU A 104 -10.82 12.38 -0.02
N ARG A 105 -9.65 11.93 -0.51
CA ARG A 105 -9.30 10.51 -0.61
C ARG A 105 -9.28 9.83 0.77
N ALA A 106 -8.70 10.49 1.77
CA ALA A 106 -8.67 9.98 3.14
C ALA A 106 -10.08 9.91 3.76
N ASN A 107 -10.89 10.95 3.54
CA ASN A 107 -12.27 11.00 4.02
C ASN A 107 -13.16 9.93 3.35
N ALA A 108 -12.99 9.70 2.05
CA ALA A 108 -13.67 8.62 1.33
C ALA A 108 -13.29 7.24 1.88
N ALA A 109 -12.01 7.02 2.19
CA ALA A 109 -11.56 5.79 2.84
C ALA A 109 -12.20 5.62 4.22
N ASN A 110 -12.17 6.66 5.07
CA ASN A 110 -12.75 6.63 6.41
C ASN A 110 -14.25 6.32 6.38
N ALA A 111 -15.00 6.90 5.44
CA ALA A 111 -16.45 6.70 5.30
C ALA A 111 -16.85 5.25 4.99
N LEU A 112 -15.94 4.44 4.45
CA LEU A 112 -16.19 3.02 4.13
C LEU A 112 -15.95 2.07 5.29
N HIS A 113 -15.36 2.55 6.39
CA HIS A 113 -14.98 1.75 7.54
C HIS A 113 -14.16 0.49 7.18
N PRO A 114 -13.08 0.63 6.38
CA PRO A 114 -12.36 -0.51 5.81
C PRO A 114 -11.55 -1.26 6.86
N ASN A 115 -11.28 -2.53 6.58
CA ASN A 115 -10.32 -3.32 7.35
C ASN A 115 -8.88 -2.87 7.08
N ALA A 116 -8.58 -2.39 5.86
CA ALA A 116 -7.28 -1.84 5.49
C ALA A 116 -7.40 -0.79 4.37
N VAL A 117 -6.49 0.18 4.40
CA VAL A 117 -6.29 1.20 3.36
C VAL A 117 -4.89 1.04 2.77
N LEU A 118 -4.80 0.87 1.45
CA LEU A 118 -3.54 0.80 0.71
C LEU A 118 -3.47 1.96 -0.29
N SER A 119 -2.57 2.90 -0.08
CA SER A 119 -2.18 3.87 -1.12
C SER A 119 -0.97 3.36 -1.88
N ILE A 120 -1.01 3.41 -3.21
CA ILE A 120 0.02 2.88 -4.12
C ILE A 120 0.65 4.06 -4.87
N HIS A 121 1.98 4.19 -4.77
CA HIS A 121 2.78 5.26 -5.36
C HIS A 121 4.09 4.70 -5.97
N ALA A 122 4.80 5.55 -6.72
CA ALA A 122 6.18 5.31 -7.11
C ALA A 122 7.00 6.60 -6.99
N ASP A 123 8.26 6.45 -6.58
CA ASP A 123 9.05 7.59 -6.11
C ASP A 123 9.95 8.17 -7.21
N GLY A 124 10.45 9.39 -6.98
CA GLY A 124 11.42 10.09 -7.80
C GLY A 124 12.71 10.39 -7.04
N GLY A 125 13.55 9.38 -6.84
CA GLY A 125 14.83 9.49 -6.13
C GLY A 125 16.07 9.65 -7.05
N PRO A 126 17.28 9.62 -6.48
CA PRO A 126 18.52 9.53 -7.26
C PRO A 126 18.52 8.32 -8.20
N PRO A 127 19.05 8.38 -9.44
CA PRO A 127 18.98 7.26 -10.39
C PRO A 127 19.62 5.96 -9.90
N SER A 128 20.61 6.03 -9.00
CA SER A 128 21.23 4.86 -8.34
C SER A 128 20.40 4.28 -7.20
N GLY A 129 19.41 5.01 -6.71
CA GLY A 129 18.51 4.60 -5.64
C GLY A 129 17.43 3.67 -6.18
N ARG A 130 17.25 2.50 -5.57
CA ARG A 130 16.28 1.48 -5.99
C ARG A 130 15.57 0.88 -4.78
N GLY A 131 14.34 0.43 -4.98
CA GLY A 131 13.62 -0.42 -4.04
C GLY A 131 12.43 0.28 -3.40
N PHE A 132 11.62 -0.52 -2.71
CA PHE A 132 10.35 -0.06 -2.14
C PHE A 132 10.52 0.53 -0.75
N HIS A 133 9.61 1.40 -0.33
CA HIS A 133 9.45 1.74 1.08
C HIS A 133 7.97 1.91 1.47
N VAL A 134 7.63 1.44 2.66
CA VAL A 134 6.28 1.49 3.21
C VAL A 134 6.17 2.63 4.21
N ASN A 135 5.39 3.64 3.82
CA ASN A 135 5.14 4.83 4.60
C ASN A 135 3.96 4.61 5.55
N TYR A 136 4.09 5.07 6.78
CA TYR A 136 3.03 5.05 7.79
C TYR A 136 3.08 6.32 8.66
N SER A 137 1.95 6.66 9.27
CA SER A 137 1.84 7.86 10.11
C SER A 137 2.71 7.73 11.38
N ALA A 138 3.71 8.60 11.52
CA ALA A 138 4.54 8.70 12.73
C ALA A 138 4.98 10.15 12.99
N PRO A 139 4.87 10.68 14.22
CA PRO A 139 4.19 10.07 15.38
C PRO A 139 2.69 9.84 15.12
N PRO A 140 2.07 8.83 15.74
CA PRO A 140 0.66 8.51 15.50
C PRO A 140 -0.27 9.59 16.08
N LEU A 141 -1.39 9.86 15.40
CA LEU A 141 -2.44 10.79 15.85
C LEU A 141 -3.62 10.08 16.54
N ASN A 142 -3.69 8.76 16.42
CA ASN A 142 -4.71 7.93 17.07
C ASN A 142 -4.19 6.49 17.31
N GLN A 143 -4.97 5.67 18.02
CA GLN A 143 -4.57 4.30 18.38
C GLN A 143 -4.39 3.37 17.18
N VAL A 144 -5.19 3.56 16.12
CA VAL A 144 -5.09 2.75 14.89
C VAL A 144 -3.77 3.03 14.17
N GLN A 145 -3.31 4.29 14.18
CA GLN A 145 -2.00 4.67 13.66
C GLN A 145 -0.86 4.15 14.55
N ALA A 146 -1.04 4.10 15.87
CA ALA A 146 0.01 3.68 16.82
C ALA A 146 0.28 2.16 16.80
N GLY A 147 -0.75 1.34 16.54
CA GLY A 147 -0.65 -0.12 16.58
C GLY A 147 -0.91 -0.77 15.21
N PRO A 148 -2.19 -0.98 14.83
CA PRO A 148 -2.56 -1.70 13.60
C PRO A 148 -1.84 -1.23 12.34
N SER A 149 -1.70 0.08 12.12
CA SER A 149 -1.00 0.60 10.92
C SER A 149 0.49 0.29 10.93
N VAL A 150 1.14 0.26 12.10
CA VAL A 150 2.55 -0.13 12.24
C VAL A 150 2.72 -1.63 11.98
N GLN A 151 1.81 -2.46 12.49
CA GLN A 151 1.78 -3.89 12.18
C GLN A 151 1.59 -4.12 10.68
N TYR A 152 0.63 -3.42 10.06
CA TYR A 152 0.37 -3.50 8.63
C TYR A 152 1.61 -3.11 7.81
N ALA A 153 2.26 -1.99 8.16
CA ALA A 153 3.47 -1.54 7.46
C ALA A 153 4.59 -2.59 7.51
N ARG A 154 4.79 -3.25 8.65
CA ARG A 154 5.78 -4.32 8.81
C ARG A 154 5.45 -5.54 7.96
N ILE A 155 4.21 -6.03 8.02
CA ILE A 155 3.75 -7.17 7.20
C ILE A 155 3.91 -6.86 5.72
N MET A 156 3.51 -5.66 5.28
CA MET A 156 3.68 -5.24 3.89
C MET A 156 5.16 -5.22 3.49
N ARG A 157 6.03 -4.62 4.31
CA ARG A 157 7.48 -4.60 4.05
C ARG A 157 8.04 -6.02 3.91
N ASP A 158 7.69 -6.90 4.84
CA ASP A 158 8.18 -8.29 4.83
C ASP A 158 7.72 -9.03 3.56
N GLN A 159 6.48 -8.84 3.11
CA GLN A 159 5.94 -9.47 1.89
C GLN A 159 6.50 -8.89 0.59
N MET A 160 6.72 -7.58 0.54
CA MET A 160 7.42 -6.93 -0.58
C MET A 160 8.84 -7.48 -0.73
N GLN A 161 9.57 -7.59 0.39
CA GLN A 161 10.91 -8.16 0.42
C GLN A 161 10.94 -9.65 0.07
N ALA A 162 10.01 -10.45 0.63
CA ALA A 162 9.88 -11.86 0.30
C ALA A 162 9.52 -12.12 -1.17
N SER A 163 8.91 -11.14 -1.84
CA SER A 163 8.61 -11.18 -3.27
C SER A 163 9.79 -10.77 -4.16
N GLY A 164 10.97 -10.55 -3.55
CA GLY A 164 12.21 -10.21 -4.25
C GLY A 164 12.28 -8.75 -4.72
N ILE A 165 11.45 -7.87 -4.16
CA ILE A 165 11.57 -6.42 -4.36
C ILE A 165 12.47 -5.90 -3.23
N PRO A 166 13.63 -5.29 -3.51
CA PRO A 166 14.53 -4.86 -2.45
C PRO A 166 13.93 -3.70 -1.65
N PRO A 167 14.14 -3.61 -0.33
CA PRO A 167 13.91 -2.38 0.42
C PRO A 167 14.71 -1.22 -0.19
N ALA A 168 14.16 -0.02 -0.17
CA ALA A 168 14.79 1.18 -0.71
C ALA A 168 16.16 1.42 -0.08
N ASN A 169 17.18 1.62 -0.92
CA ASN A 169 18.55 1.90 -0.49
C ASN A 169 18.88 3.41 -0.38
N TYR A 170 17.88 4.28 -0.53
CA TYR A 170 18.07 5.74 -0.62
C TYR A 170 17.13 6.55 0.30
N ILE A 171 16.12 5.91 0.90
CA ILE A 171 15.16 6.55 1.79
C ILE A 171 14.56 5.55 2.78
N GLY A 172 14.12 6.05 3.94
CA GLY A 172 13.59 5.22 5.02
C GLY A 172 14.65 4.37 5.71
N GLN A 173 14.20 3.38 6.48
CA GLN A 173 15.04 2.42 7.18
C GLN A 173 14.51 1.01 6.94
N ASN A 174 15.30 0.16 6.26
CA ASN A 174 14.92 -1.22 5.95
C ASN A 174 13.52 -1.34 5.30
N GLY A 175 13.18 -0.44 4.38
CA GLY A 175 11.91 -0.43 3.66
C GLY A 175 10.71 0.09 4.47
N LEU A 176 10.94 0.69 5.64
CA LEU A 176 9.92 1.36 6.44
C LEU A 176 10.21 2.84 6.54
N TYR A 177 9.17 3.67 6.48
CA TYR A 177 9.30 5.11 6.67
C TYR A 177 8.14 5.71 7.47
N GLY A 178 8.34 5.85 8.78
CA GLY A 178 7.42 6.59 9.63
C GLY A 178 7.57 8.10 9.39
N ARG A 179 6.48 8.79 9.05
CA ARG A 179 6.51 10.21 8.68
C ARG A 179 5.20 10.95 8.99
N SER A 180 5.26 12.27 9.00
CA SER A 180 4.18 13.16 9.47
C SER A 180 3.61 14.09 8.40
N ASP A 181 4.13 14.07 7.18
CA ASP A 181 3.86 15.06 6.12
C ASP A 181 2.85 14.59 5.05
N LEU A 182 2.28 13.40 5.22
CA LEU A 182 1.34 12.78 4.29
C LEU A 182 -0.10 12.86 4.81
N THR A 183 -0.90 13.78 4.25
CA THR A 183 -2.31 14.01 4.60
C THR A 183 -3.13 12.72 4.63
N GLY A 184 -3.00 11.86 3.62
CA GLY A 184 -3.72 10.59 3.54
C GLY A 184 -3.47 9.67 4.75
N LEU A 185 -2.23 9.64 5.26
CA LEU A 185 -1.87 8.85 6.44
C LEU A 185 -2.29 9.55 7.74
N ASN A 186 -2.13 10.87 7.80
CA ASN A 186 -2.46 11.66 8.97
C ASN A 186 -3.96 11.61 9.29
N LEU A 187 -4.81 11.70 8.26
CA LEU A 187 -6.28 11.69 8.40
C LEU A 187 -6.88 10.29 8.54
N ALA A 188 -6.08 9.22 8.43
CA ALA A 188 -6.58 7.85 8.50
C ALA A 188 -7.10 7.48 9.89
N GLN A 189 -8.35 6.99 9.94
CA GLN A 189 -8.99 6.44 11.15
C GLN A 189 -8.98 4.91 11.17
N TYR A 190 -8.63 4.27 10.05
CA TYR A 190 -8.52 2.82 9.86
C TYR A 190 -7.08 2.45 9.48
N PRO A 191 -6.66 1.17 9.61
CA PRO A 191 -5.27 0.78 9.33
C PRO A 191 -4.83 1.16 7.92
N SER A 192 -3.82 2.02 7.81
CA SER A 192 -3.46 2.67 6.54
C SER A 192 -1.96 2.76 6.34
N ILE A 193 -1.53 2.47 5.12
CA ILE A 193 -0.14 2.61 4.66
C ILE A 193 -0.12 3.18 3.24
N LEU A 194 1.02 3.79 2.88
CA LEU A 194 1.32 4.19 1.51
C LEU A 194 2.60 3.48 1.07
N VAL A 195 2.52 2.69 0.00
CA VAL A 195 3.66 1.96 -0.53
C VAL A 195 4.21 2.71 -1.73
N GLU A 196 5.45 3.17 -1.61
CA GLU A 196 6.26 3.60 -2.73
C GLU A 196 6.92 2.34 -3.31
N CYS A 197 6.42 1.86 -4.44
CA CYS A 197 6.77 0.53 -4.98
C CYS A 197 8.23 0.44 -5.47
N GLY A 198 8.83 1.57 -5.84
CA GLY A 198 10.19 1.66 -6.35
C GLY A 198 10.49 3.08 -6.83
N ASN A 199 11.67 3.29 -7.38
CA ASN A 199 12.09 4.58 -7.92
C ASN A 199 11.93 4.64 -9.45
N MET A 200 11.04 5.49 -9.95
CA MET A 200 10.81 5.66 -11.40
C MET A 200 12.05 6.18 -12.16
N LYS A 201 13.03 6.76 -11.45
CA LYS A 201 14.31 7.23 -12.02
C LYS A 201 15.39 6.15 -12.08
N ASN A 202 15.16 5.00 -11.46
CA ASN A 202 16.10 3.88 -11.49
C ASN A 202 15.80 2.94 -12.66
N PRO A 203 16.81 2.57 -13.48
CA PRO A 203 16.58 1.72 -14.65
C PRO A 203 15.95 0.35 -14.36
N ALA A 204 16.23 -0.25 -13.20
CA ALA A 204 15.72 -1.58 -12.88
C ALA A 204 14.31 -1.55 -12.31
N ASP A 205 13.95 -0.51 -11.53
CA ASP A 205 12.57 -0.32 -11.09
C ASP A 205 11.68 0.20 -12.23
N SER A 206 12.16 1.14 -13.05
CA SER A 206 11.42 1.66 -14.20
C SER A 206 11.10 0.55 -15.22
N ALA A 207 12.05 -0.35 -15.51
CA ALA A 207 11.81 -1.50 -16.39
C ALA A 207 10.68 -2.42 -15.86
N LEU A 208 10.61 -2.63 -14.54
CA LEU A 208 9.51 -3.38 -13.93
C LEU A 208 8.18 -2.61 -14.05
N MET A 209 8.18 -1.31 -13.72
CA MET A 209 6.98 -0.47 -13.76
C MET A 209 6.39 -0.35 -15.17
N GLU A 210 7.23 -0.26 -16.20
CA GLU A 210 6.81 -0.14 -17.60
C GLU A 210 6.30 -1.47 -18.19
N SER A 211 6.75 -2.62 -17.66
CA SER A 211 6.29 -3.95 -18.08
C SER A 211 4.98 -4.39 -17.41
N ALA A 212 4.14 -5.14 -18.13
CA ALA A 212 2.91 -5.71 -17.57
C ALA A 212 3.21 -6.75 -16.48
N GLU A 213 4.24 -7.56 -16.68
CA GLU A 213 4.69 -8.60 -15.76
C GLU A 213 5.28 -8.00 -14.48
N GLY A 214 6.01 -6.89 -14.58
CA GLY A 214 6.53 -6.19 -13.41
C GLY A 214 5.42 -5.52 -12.60
N ARG A 215 4.41 -4.93 -13.25
CA ARG A 215 3.20 -4.44 -12.54
C ARG A 215 2.42 -5.57 -11.87
N GLN A 216 2.34 -6.74 -12.49
CA GLN A 216 1.77 -7.93 -11.86
C GLN A 216 2.61 -8.37 -10.64
N LYS A 217 3.94 -8.38 -10.75
CA LYS A 217 4.83 -8.70 -9.62
C LYS A 217 4.62 -7.76 -8.43
N TYR A 218 4.44 -6.46 -8.67
CA TYR A 218 4.09 -5.51 -7.60
C TYR A 218 2.72 -5.82 -7.00
N ALA A 219 1.71 -6.07 -7.83
CA ALA A 219 0.36 -6.41 -7.37
C ALA A 219 0.34 -7.67 -6.49
N ASP A 220 1.00 -8.75 -6.93
CA ASP A 220 1.11 -10.00 -6.18
C ASP A 220 1.72 -9.76 -4.78
N ALA A 221 2.77 -8.93 -4.70
CA ALA A 221 3.44 -8.61 -3.45
C ALA A 221 2.55 -7.77 -2.50
N LEU A 222 1.84 -6.79 -3.05
CA LEU A 222 0.88 -5.96 -2.31
C LEU A 222 -0.30 -6.80 -1.78
N VAL A 223 -0.82 -7.72 -2.60
CA VAL A 223 -1.92 -8.62 -2.21
C VAL A 223 -1.49 -9.57 -1.10
N ARG A 224 -0.27 -10.12 -1.16
CA ARG A 224 0.28 -10.92 -0.05
C ARG A 224 0.38 -10.12 1.25
N GLY A 225 0.86 -8.87 1.17
CA GLY A 225 0.91 -7.96 2.32
C GLY A 225 -0.46 -7.67 2.92
N LEU A 226 -1.44 -7.35 2.07
CA LEU A 226 -2.84 -7.15 2.46
C LEU A 226 -3.45 -8.41 3.08
N ALA A 227 -3.40 -9.55 2.39
CA ALA A 227 -3.96 -10.80 2.86
C ALA A 227 -3.36 -11.23 4.20
N GLY A 228 -2.03 -11.08 4.36
CA GLY A 228 -1.34 -11.36 5.62
C GLY A 228 -1.81 -10.47 6.77
N PHE A 229 -2.01 -9.17 6.51
CA PHE A 229 -2.53 -8.25 7.54
C PHE A 229 -4.00 -8.53 7.87
N LEU A 230 -4.86 -8.72 6.86
CA LEU A 230 -6.28 -9.03 7.05
C LEU A 230 -6.46 -10.33 7.86
N ALA A 231 -5.67 -11.36 7.56
CA ALA A 231 -5.61 -12.61 8.32
C ALA A 231 -5.27 -12.37 9.80
N SER A 232 -4.32 -11.48 10.10
CA SER A 232 -3.93 -11.17 11.48
C SER A 232 -5.01 -10.40 12.25
N GLN A 233 -5.88 -9.63 11.56
CA GLN A 233 -7.00 -8.92 12.19
C GLN A 233 -8.15 -9.86 12.56
N GLY A 234 -8.37 -10.92 11.78
CA GLY A 234 -9.41 -11.93 12.06
C GLY A 234 -9.14 -12.76 13.32
N GLN A 235 -7.86 -12.91 13.70
CA GLN A 235 -7.42 -13.64 14.89
C GLN A 235 -7.52 -12.83 16.20
N ALA A 236 -7.71 -11.50 16.09
CA ALA A 236 -7.82 -10.59 17.22
C ALA A 236 -9.28 -10.37 17.68
N ARG A 237 -10.25 -11.10 17.13
CA ARG A 237 -11.66 -11.09 17.52
C ARG A 237 -12.01 -12.26 18.43
#